data_AF-A0A352XWP2-F1
#
_entry.id   AF-A0A352XWP2-F1
#
_cell.length_a   1.000
_cell.length_b   1.000
_cell.length_c   1.000
_cell.angle_alpha   90.00
_cell.angle_beta   90.00
_cell.angle_gamma   90.00
#
_symmetry.space_group_name_H-M   'P 1'
#
loop_
_entity.id
_entity.type
_entity.pdbx_description
1 polymer ?
#
loop_
_entity_poly.entity_id
_entity_poly.type
_entity_poly.pdbx_seq_one_letter_code
_entity_poly.pdbx_strand_id
1 'polypeptide(L)'
;MSIEQNTPSTENQAALAASVEIPSYTQKQTVGQLLRGDLGSLPVLLTLIVIAIYFTATTNGLFLSPTNLSNLLQQIITTGVDALGVTLVLLLGEIDLSIAAVGTFAAVVMGVLMNYHGFPAWEAILVGILAGA
;
A
#
# COMPACT_ATOMS: atom_id res chain seq x y z
N MET A 1 -41.50 -34.70 -33.23
CA MET A 1 -40.05 -34.42 -33.32
C MET A 1 -39.51 -34.51 -31.91
N SER A 2 -39.08 -35.71 -31.51
CA SER A 2 -38.65 -35.99 -30.13
C SER A 2 -37.16 -35.66 -30.03
N ILE A 3 -36.81 -34.71 -29.18
CA ILE A 3 -35.40 -34.38 -28.92
C ILE A 3 -34.84 -35.49 -28.04
N GLU A 4 -33.96 -36.31 -28.61
CA GLU A 4 -33.20 -37.34 -27.91
C GLU A 4 -32.26 -36.64 -26.93
N GLN A 5 -32.55 -36.77 -25.63
CA GLN A 5 -31.72 -36.22 -24.57
C GLN A 5 -30.41 -37.01 -24.48
N ASN A 6 -29.36 -36.50 -25.14
CA ASN A 6 -27.99 -36.98 -24.93
C ASN A 6 -27.46 -36.45 -23.59
N THR A 7 -27.99 -37.00 -22.50
CA THR A 7 -27.50 -36.76 -21.15
C THR A 7 -26.26 -37.63 -20.94
N PRO A 8 -25.05 -37.05 -20.70
CA PRO A 8 -23.84 -37.82 -20.56
C PRO A 8 -23.95 -38.81 -19.39
N SER A 9 -23.68 -40.09 -19.66
CA SER A 9 -23.74 -41.17 -18.67
C SER A 9 -22.80 -40.90 -17.50
N THR A 10 -23.19 -41.32 -16.30
CA THR A 10 -22.43 -41.14 -15.05
C THR A 10 -20.99 -41.68 -15.14
N GLU A 11 -20.77 -42.69 -15.99
CA GLU A 11 -19.45 -43.25 -16.32
C GLU A 11 -18.54 -42.25 -17.05
N ASN A 12 -19.11 -41.44 -17.97
CA ASN A 12 -18.39 -40.42 -18.71
C ASN A 12 -18.02 -39.23 -17.81
N GLN A 13 -18.89 -38.93 -16.83
CA GLN A 13 -18.64 -37.89 -15.82
C GLN A 13 -17.53 -38.29 -14.83
N ALA A 14 -17.49 -39.57 -14.43
CA ALA A 14 -16.40 -40.10 -13.60
C ALA A 14 -15.04 -40.08 -14.33
N ALA A 15 -15.03 -40.38 -15.64
CA ALA A 15 -13.84 -40.27 -16.49
C ALA A 15 -13.38 -38.81 -16.67
N LEU A 16 -14.33 -37.88 -16.87
CA LEU A 16 -14.05 -36.43 -16.96
C LEU A 16 -13.45 -35.88 -15.66
N ALA A 17 -13.98 -36.27 -14.51
CA ALA A 17 -13.44 -35.88 -13.20
C ALA A 17 -12.03 -36.45 -12.95
N ALA A 18 -11.76 -37.67 -13.42
CA ALA A 18 -10.45 -38.31 -13.32
C ALA A 18 -9.39 -37.69 -14.26
N SER A 19 -9.82 -37.07 -15.36
CA SER A 19 -8.93 -36.37 -16.32
C SER A 19 -8.56 -34.94 -15.92
N VAL A 20 -9.13 -34.42 -14.82
CA VAL A 20 -8.73 -33.12 -14.27
C VAL A 20 -7.35 -33.27 -13.62
N GLU A 21 -6.30 -33.09 -14.41
CA GLU A 21 -4.95 -32.84 -13.89
C GLU A 21 -5.00 -31.57 -13.04
N ILE A 22 -4.88 -31.73 -11.72
CA ILE A 22 -4.74 -30.59 -10.81
C ILE A 22 -3.36 -29.98 -11.09
N PRO A 23 -3.28 -28.71 -11.54
CA PRO A 23 -1.99 -28.07 -11.73
C PRO A 23 -1.25 -28.06 -10.39
N SER A 24 -0.09 -28.69 -10.35
CA SER A 24 0.84 -28.56 -9.23
C SER A 24 1.37 -27.11 -9.25
N TYR A 25 0.79 -26.23 -8.43
CA TYR A 25 1.22 -24.83 -8.29
C TYR A 25 2.53 -24.67 -7.51
N THR A 26 3.36 -25.71 -7.38
CA THR A 26 4.69 -25.56 -6.79
C THR A 26 5.67 -25.10 -7.87
N GLN A 27 5.42 -23.91 -8.41
CA GLN A 27 6.39 -23.25 -9.26
C GLN A 27 7.53 -22.76 -8.36
N LYS A 28 8.64 -23.50 -8.32
CA LYS A 28 9.86 -23.05 -7.65
C LYS A 28 10.35 -21.80 -8.38
N GLN A 29 10.10 -20.65 -7.77
CA GLN A 29 10.62 -19.38 -8.26
C GLN A 29 12.14 -19.50 -8.38
N THR A 30 12.63 -19.34 -9.61
CA THR A 30 14.06 -19.50 -9.90
C THR A 30 14.80 -18.22 -9.50
N VAL A 31 16.04 -18.32 -9.03
CA VAL A 31 16.86 -17.16 -8.62
C VAL A 31 16.92 -16.07 -9.70
N GLY A 32 16.85 -16.45 -10.98
CA GLY A 32 16.77 -15.51 -12.12
C GLY A 32 15.45 -14.73 -12.25
N GLN A 33 14.35 -15.19 -11.66
CA GLN A 33 13.07 -14.46 -11.59
C GLN A 33 13.09 -13.44 -10.44
N LEU A 34 13.73 -13.77 -9.32
CA LEU A 34 13.96 -12.84 -8.19
C LEU A 34 14.87 -11.67 -8.61
N LEU A 35 15.88 -11.93 -9.45
CA LEU A 35 16.76 -10.89 -10.00
C LEU A 35 16.11 -10.05 -11.11
N ARG A 36 14.97 -10.48 -11.68
CA ARG A 36 14.26 -9.77 -12.76
C ARG A 36 13.25 -8.71 -12.28
N GLY A 37 13.22 -8.40 -10.98
CA GLY A 37 12.50 -7.24 -10.44
C GLY A 37 11.19 -7.56 -9.70
N ASP A 38 10.79 -8.83 -9.60
CA ASP A 38 9.60 -9.24 -8.85
C ASP A 38 9.97 -9.67 -7.42
N LEU A 39 10.63 -8.77 -6.67
CA LEU A 39 11.11 -9.05 -5.32
C LEU A 39 9.98 -8.96 -4.26
N GLY A 40 8.75 -8.62 -4.65
CA GLY A 40 7.63 -8.43 -3.73
C GLY A 40 7.99 -7.47 -2.58
N SER A 41 7.68 -7.86 -1.34
CA SER A 41 8.01 -7.11 -0.12
C SER A 41 9.44 -7.36 0.40
N LEU A 42 10.22 -8.21 -0.26
CA LEU A 42 11.58 -8.57 0.17
C LEU A 42 12.52 -7.35 0.30
N PRO A 43 12.52 -6.37 -0.62
CA PRO A 43 13.38 -5.20 -0.48
C PRO A 43 12.98 -4.36 0.74
N VAL A 44 11.67 -4.21 1.01
CA VAL A 44 11.17 -3.46 2.16
C VAL A 44 11.61 -4.10 3.48
N LEU A 45 11.48 -5.42 3.60
CA LEU A 45 11.92 -6.15 4.78
C LEU A 45 13.44 -6.06 4.96
N LEU A 46 14.21 -6.22 3.89
CA LEU A 46 15.67 -6.11 3.91
C LEU A 46 16.09 -4.71 4.35
N THR A 47 15.49 -3.67 3.78
CA THR A 47 15.75 -2.28 4.16
C THR A 47 15.41 -2.04 5.63
N LEU A 48 14.29 -2.55 6.14
CA LEU A 48 13.91 -2.42 7.55
C LEU A 48 14.96 -3.08 8.47
N ILE A 49 15.42 -4.28 8.13
CA ILE A 49 16.47 -4.99 8.90
C ILE A 49 17.78 -4.19 8.90
N VAL A 50 18.21 -3.70 7.73
CA VAL A 50 19.45 -2.93 7.59
C VAL A 50 19.38 -1.65 8.42
N ILE A 51 18.27 -0.91 8.33
CA ILE A 51 18.03 0.31 9.12
C ILE A 51 18.05 -0.02 10.62
N ALA A 52 17.36 -1.08 11.03
CA ALA A 52 17.29 -1.46 12.43
C ALA A 52 18.68 -1.82 13.00
N ILE A 53 19.49 -2.59 12.26
CA ILE A 53 20.86 -2.93 12.66
C ILE A 53 21.72 -1.67 12.74
N TYR A 54 21.69 -0.83 11.69
CA TYR A 54 22.48 0.38 11.62
C TYR A 54 22.20 1.32 12.79
N PHE A 55 20.93 1.63 13.06
CA PHE A 55 20.58 2.54 14.15
C PHE A 55 20.80 1.90 15.52
N THR A 56 20.56 0.60 15.68
CA THR A 56 20.87 -0.08 16.96
C THR A 56 22.37 -0.03 17.25
N ALA A 57 23.21 -0.28 16.26
CA ALA A 57 24.66 -0.27 16.42
C ALA A 57 25.21 1.15 16.68
N THR A 58 24.73 2.15 15.93
CA THR A 58 25.21 3.54 16.06
C THR A 58 24.68 4.27 17.28
N THR A 59 23.52 3.87 17.80
CA THR A 59 22.89 4.49 18.98
C THR A 59 23.12 3.72 20.28
N ASN A 60 24.03 2.73 20.28
CA ASN A 60 24.30 1.86 21.43
C ASN A 60 23.03 1.20 22.00
N GLY A 61 22.11 0.78 21.13
CA GLY A 61 20.88 0.09 21.51
C GLY A 61 19.66 0.99 21.80
N LEU A 62 19.80 2.32 21.78
CA LEU A 62 18.68 3.23 22.05
C LEU A 62 17.55 3.12 21.02
N PHE A 63 17.87 2.81 19.76
CA PHE A 63 16.88 2.64 18.69
C PHE A 63 15.82 1.56 19.00
N LEU A 64 16.23 0.41 19.55
CA LEU A 64 15.31 -0.68 19.94
C LEU A 64 14.92 -0.62 21.42
N SER A 65 15.18 0.48 22.11
CA SER A 65 14.71 0.65 23.49
C SER A 65 13.18 0.62 23.54
N PRO A 66 12.57 0.10 24.62
CA PRO A 66 11.11 0.05 24.76
C PRO A 66 10.45 1.42 24.58
N THR A 67 11.06 2.48 25.13
CA THR A 67 10.58 3.86 24.99
C THR A 67 10.56 4.30 23.53
N ASN A 68 11.64 4.05 22.78
CA ASN A 68 11.70 4.45 21.37
C ASN A 68 10.73 3.62 20.52
N LEU A 69 10.61 2.33 20.79
CA LEU A 69 9.65 1.47 20.10
C LEU A 69 8.21 1.93 20.35
N SER A 70 7.85 2.26 21.60
CA SER A 70 6.54 2.83 21.93
C SER A 70 6.29 4.17 21.26
N ASN A 71 7.30 5.03 21.13
CA ASN A 71 7.17 6.31 20.42
C ASN A 71 6.96 6.10 18.92
N LEU A 72 7.74 5.19 18.30
CA LEU A 72 7.58 4.84 16.89
C LEU A 72 6.21 4.23 16.61
N LEU A 73 5.74 3.32 17.46
CA LEU A 73 4.42 2.72 17.31
C LEU A 73 3.31 3.78 17.42
N GLN A 74 3.41 4.70 18.38
CA GLN A 74 2.44 5.81 18.49
C GLN A 74 2.43 6.69 17.24
N GLN A 75 3.60 7.00 16.67
CA GLN A 75 3.69 7.78 15.44
C GLN A 75 3.11 7.03 14.23
N ILE A 76 3.38 5.72 14.11
CA ILE A 76 2.86 4.89 13.02
C ILE A 76 1.34 4.68 13.14
N ILE A 77 0.79 4.56 14.35
CA ILE A 77 -0.66 4.41 14.57
C ILE A 77 -1.41 5.59 13.96
N THR A 78 -0.96 6.83 14.16
CA THR A 78 -1.60 8.02 13.58
C THR A 78 -1.69 7.93 12.06
N THR A 79 -0.56 7.70 11.39
CA THR A 79 -0.53 7.57 9.92
C THR A 79 -1.31 6.35 9.43
N GLY A 80 -1.28 5.24 10.17
CA GLY A 80 -1.96 4.00 9.83
C GLY A 80 -3.48 4.15 9.87
N VAL A 81 -4.02 4.81 10.91
CA VAL A 81 -5.46 5.09 11.03
C VAL A 81 -5.92 6.04 9.91
N ASP A 82 -5.16 7.08 9.59
CA ASP A 82 -5.46 7.98 8.48
C ASP A 82 -5.49 7.24 7.14
N ALA A 83 -4.49 6.41 6.87
CA ALA A 83 -4.41 5.62 5.64
C ALA A 83 -5.60 4.64 5.52
N LEU A 84 -5.99 3.99 6.62
CA LEU A 84 -7.17 3.14 6.66
C LEU A 84 -8.45 3.94 6.42
N GLY A 85 -8.60 5.11 7.05
CA GLY A 85 -9.74 6.00 6.85
C GLY A 85 -9.92 6.39 5.39
N VAL A 86 -8.83 6.85 4.74
CA VAL A 86 -8.82 7.18 3.31
C VAL A 86 -9.07 5.95 2.44
N THR A 87 -8.54 4.78 2.80
CA THR A 87 -8.79 3.55 2.02
C THR A 87 -10.27 3.15 2.03
N LEU A 88 -10.93 3.17 3.19
CA LEU A 88 -12.38 2.86 3.29
C LEU A 88 -13.22 3.85 2.47
N VAL A 89 -12.85 5.12 2.53
CA VAL A 89 -13.39 6.22 1.74
C VAL A 89 -13.26 5.96 0.23
N LEU A 90 -12.07 5.55 -0.22
CA LEU A 90 -11.80 5.23 -1.62
C LEU A 90 -12.63 4.03 -2.09
N LEU A 91 -12.83 3.03 -1.23
CA LEU A 91 -13.63 1.85 -1.52
C LEU A 91 -15.13 2.13 -1.62
N LEU A 92 -15.63 3.10 -0.84
CA LEU A 92 -17.04 3.55 -0.91
C LEU A 92 -17.31 4.34 -2.19
N GLY A 93 -16.28 4.97 -2.78
CA GLY A 93 -16.37 5.62 -4.10
C GLY A 93 -17.26 6.86 -4.16
N GLU A 94 -17.77 7.33 -3.01
CA GLU A 94 -18.68 8.47 -2.93
C GLU A 94 -17.97 9.82 -2.84
N ILE A 95 -16.70 9.85 -2.43
CA ILE A 95 -15.94 11.09 -2.37
C ILE A 95 -14.89 11.15 -3.47
N ASP A 96 -15.00 12.22 -4.24
CA ASP A 96 -14.10 12.54 -5.33
C ASP A 96 -12.67 12.70 -4.78
N LEU A 97 -11.76 11.84 -5.25
CA LEU A 97 -10.36 11.86 -4.87
C LEU A 97 -9.67 13.19 -5.23
N SER A 98 -10.28 13.99 -6.12
CA SER A 98 -9.81 15.35 -6.43
C SER A 98 -9.66 16.22 -5.18
N ILE A 99 -10.48 16.04 -4.14
CA ILE A 99 -10.38 16.85 -2.91
C ILE A 99 -9.06 16.65 -2.17
N ALA A 100 -8.51 15.43 -2.22
CA ALA A 100 -7.20 15.14 -1.63
C ALA A 100 -6.09 15.84 -2.43
N ALA A 101 -6.16 15.80 -3.76
CA ALA A 101 -5.18 16.45 -4.63
C ALA A 101 -5.20 17.98 -4.46
N VAL A 102 -6.38 18.59 -4.43
CA VAL A 102 -6.58 20.04 -4.23
C VAL A 102 -6.10 20.48 -2.84
N GLY A 103 -6.46 19.74 -1.79
CA GLY A 103 -6.00 20.04 -0.43
C GLY A 103 -4.48 19.95 -0.29
N THR A 104 -3.86 18.96 -0.92
CA THR A 104 -2.39 18.81 -0.90
C THR A 104 -1.70 19.92 -1.70
N PHE A 105 -2.27 20.30 -2.86
CA PHE A 105 -1.77 21.42 -3.65
C PHE A 105 -1.81 22.74 -2.86
N ALA A 106 -2.94 23.04 -2.21
CA ALA A 106 -3.07 24.22 -1.34
C ALA A 106 -2.04 24.20 -0.20
N ALA A 107 -1.81 23.03 0.44
CA ALA A 107 -0.81 22.88 1.49
C ALA A 107 0.62 23.15 0.99
N VAL A 108 0.99 22.66 -0.19
CA VAL A 108 2.29 22.93 -0.81
C VAL A 108 2.44 24.41 -1.16
N VAL A 109 1.42 25.04 -1.73
CA VAL A 109 1.41 26.48 -2.02
C VAL A 109 1.67 27.27 -0.75
N MET A 110 0.90 27.02 0.32
CA MET A 110 1.11 27.67 1.62
C MET A 110 2.53 27.48 2.15
N GLY A 111 3.02 26.23 2.12
CA GLY A 111 4.37 25.89 2.57
C GLY A 111 5.45 26.61 1.77
N VAL A 112 5.28 26.74 0.45
CA VAL A 112 6.24 27.44 -0.41
C VAL A 112 6.25 28.94 -0.13
N LEU A 113 5.07 29.54 -0.01
CA LEU A 113 4.92 30.97 0.28
C LEU A 113 5.58 31.34 1.62
N MET A 114 5.34 30.53 2.65
CA MET A 114 5.88 30.78 3.98
C MET A 114 7.40 30.55 4.05
N ASN A 115 7.90 29.45 3.45
CA ASN A 115 9.30 29.06 3.63
C ASN A 115 10.27 29.69 2.61
N TYR A 116 9.82 29.98 1.39
CA TYR A 116 10.69 30.50 0.33
C TYR A 116 10.43 31.97 -0.02
N HIS A 117 9.20 32.45 0.21
CA HIS A 117 8.82 33.84 -0.09
C HIS A 117 8.60 34.69 1.15
N GLY A 118 8.69 34.11 2.36
CA GLY A 118 8.59 34.84 3.62
C GLY A 118 7.20 35.40 3.92
N PHE A 119 6.16 34.88 3.27
CA PHE A 119 4.79 35.34 3.51
C PHE A 119 4.37 35.00 4.94
N PRO A 120 3.69 35.92 5.65
CA PRO A 120 3.08 35.61 6.93
C PRO A 120 1.94 34.59 6.74
N ALA A 121 1.67 33.79 7.77
CA ALA A 121 0.75 32.66 7.68
C ALA A 121 -0.65 33.03 7.16
N TRP A 122 -1.19 34.19 7.56
CA TRP A 122 -2.53 34.60 7.14
C TRP A 122 -2.63 34.88 5.63
N GLU A 123 -1.58 35.45 5.01
CA GLU A 123 -1.53 35.69 3.56
C GLU A 123 -1.37 34.37 2.79
N ALA A 124 -0.50 33.49 3.30
CA ALA A 124 -0.32 32.16 2.71
C ALA A 124 -1.62 31.36 2.74
N ILE A 125 -2.37 31.37 3.85
CA ILE A 125 -3.68 30.71 3.99
C ILE A 125 -4.66 31.26 2.95
N LEU A 126 -4.75 32.57 2.77
CA LEU A 126 -5.64 33.17 1.77
C LEU A 126 -5.29 32.71 0.35
N VAL A 127 -4.00 32.72 0.00
CA VAL A 127 -3.55 32.23 -1.30
C VAL A 127 -3.82 30.75 -1.47
N GLY A 128 -3.60 29.93 -0.43
CA GLY A 128 -3.91 28.50 -0.44
C GLY A 128 -5.39 28.21 -0.67
N ILE A 129 -6.28 28.96 -0.03
CA ILE A 129 -7.74 28.85 -0.24
C ILE A 129 -8.09 29.24 -1.69
N LEU A 130 -7.56 30.35 -2.19
CA LEU A 130 -7.82 30.81 -3.57
C LEU A 130 -7.25 29.86 -4.63
N ALA A 131 -6.13 29.21 -4.33
CA ALA A 131 -5.50 28.23 -5.22
C ALA A 131 -6.24 26.89 -5.24
N GLY A 132 -6.98 26.56 -4.18
CA GLY A 132 -7.77 25.34 -4.07
C GLY A 132 -9.28 25.50 -4.30
N ALA A 133 -9.75 26.72 -4.55
CA ALA A 133 -11.15 27.04 -4.89
C ALA A 133 -11.40 26.89 -6.40
#